data_AF-A0A7S0AHS0-F1
#
_entry.id   AF-A0A7S0AHS0-F1
#
_cell.length_a   1.000
_cell.length_b   1.000
_cell.length_c   1.000
_cell.angle_alpha   90.00
_cell.angle_beta   90.00
_cell.angle_gamma   90.00
#
_symmetry.space_group_name_H-M   'P 1'
#
loop_
_entity.id
_entity.type
_entity.pdbx_description
1 polymer ?
#
loop_
_entity_poly.entity_id
_entity_poly.type
_entity_poly.pdbx_seq_one_letter_code
_entity_poly.pdbx_strand_id
1 'polypeptide(L)'
;ARAPAAATAPSPAGTAPPAAAAAPRPQEPSCFEDDAYVELKSDPSAGGFLRQDSQGNWDVWPRKGGKTFEGFLGYGYNRVKAAGGRVADDINPEDWEVVKFPLAPTGPAAGGGGFWTDGPRGHRGDYHGLVGKTFRFSIGGLGALDCGCNANFYAVRLGGGCDGSGARPANCEEIDFFEGNKWAWHSTLHTLNNAGETDANGLCTGYGGTLPTHPNFPSFSSAEYGPHGTMIDTTQAFSVAVSFPKKKDGKLKGMCVELSQEGKPSMTQPLFMHLYDYRGSKYAEPGGGGGTTVEDGMAKVEARLSQGVTMLSSMWHAPGGGMRWLDGAASAHAVNNIMDGKCTWDGGCSGYSISKVQVEDLQDGPTCVAIQHV
;
A
#
# COMPACT_ATOMS: atom_id res chain seq x y z
N ALA A 1 -10.04 -87.03 13.87
CA ALA A 1 -10.86 -86.14 13.02
C ALA A 1 -9.95 -85.28 12.15
N ARG A 2 -10.18 -85.36 10.82
CA ARG A 2 -9.77 -84.52 9.67
C ARG A 2 -8.33 -83.98 9.66
N ALA A 3 -7.38 -84.56 8.92
CA ALA A 3 -7.26 -84.78 7.47
C ALA A 3 -7.02 -83.49 6.65
N PRO A 4 -6.04 -83.50 5.72
CA PRO A 4 -5.38 -82.32 5.14
C PRO A 4 -6.04 -81.88 3.81
N ALA A 5 -5.78 -80.65 3.37
CA ALA A 5 -6.22 -80.16 2.06
C ALA A 5 -5.04 -79.60 1.25
N ALA A 6 -5.10 -79.92 -0.04
CA ALA A 6 -4.03 -79.93 -1.03
C ALA A 6 -3.74 -78.57 -1.66
N ALA A 7 -2.60 -78.57 -2.36
CA ALA A 7 -2.00 -77.50 -3.13
C ALA A 7 -2.85 -76.95 -4.30
N THR A 8 -2.50 -75.74 -4.74
CA THR A 8 -2.90 -75.20 -6.04
C THR A 8 -1.68 -74.61 -6.75
N ALA A 9 -1.54 -74.99 -8.02
CA ALA A 9 -0.50 -74.56 -8.95
C ALA A 9 -0.75 -73.12 -9.46
N PRO A 10 0.30 -72.39 -9.87
CA PRO A 10 0.15 -71.07 -10.46
C PRO A 10 -0.36 -71.14 -11.91
N SER A 11 -1.28 -70.24 -12.24
CA SER A 11 -1.87 -70.07 -13.58
C SER A 11 -0.94 -69.29 -14.54
N PRO A 12 -1.11 -69.47 -15.87
CA PRO A 12 -0.23 -68.89 -16.89
C PRO A 12 -0.39 -67.37 -17.02
N ALA A 13 0.72 -66.70 -17.36
CA ALA A 13 0.78 -65.27 -17.60
C ALA A 13 -0.08 -64.85 -18.81
N GLY A 14 -1.08 -63.99 -18.56
CA GLY A 14 -1.90 -63.39 -19.60
C GLY A 14 -1.16 -62.27 -20.35
N THR A 15 -1.30 -62.25 -21.67
CA THR A 15 -0.88 -61.19 -22.58
C THR A 15 -1.55 -59.86 -22.23
N ALA A 16 -0.75 -58.79 -22.13
CA ALA A 16 -1.22 -57.44 -21.83
C ALA A 16 -2.04 -56.84 -23.00
N PRO A 17 -3.17 -56.16 -22.72
CA PRO A 17 -3.96 -55.45 -23.72
C PRO A 17 -3.22 -54.20 -24.25
N PRO A 18 -3.56 -53.72 -25.46
CA PRO A 18 -2.92 -52.56 -26.07
C PRO A 18 -3.16 -51.29 -25.24
N ALA A 19 -2.13 -50.45 -25.15
CA ALA A 19 -2.15 -49.19 -24.40
C ALA A 19 -3.30 -48.28 -24.88
N ALA A 20 -4.15 -47.89 -23.93
CA ALA A 20 -5.16 -46.86 -24.15
C ALA A 20 -4.48 -45.55 -24.58
N ALA A 21 -5.11 -44.83 -25.50
CA ALA A 21 -4.69 -43.50 -25.91
C ALA A 21 -4.47 -42.61 -24.68
N ALA A 22 -3.36 -41.86 -24.67
CA ALA A 22 -3.01 -40.98 -23.58
C ALA A 22 -4.17 -40.01 -23.29
N ALA A 23 -4.61 -39.98 -22.04
CA ALA A 23 -5.54 -38.98 -21.56
C ALA A 23 -4.99 -37.57 -21.87
N PRO A 24 -5.86 -36.58 -22.14
CA PRO A 24 -5.42 -35.19 -22.28
C PRO A 24 -4.57 -34.82 -21.06
N ARG A 25 -3.46 -34.12 -21.31
CA ARG A 25 -2.55 -33.69 -20.24
C ARG A 25 -3.37 -32.98 -19.15
N PRO A 26 -3.11 -33.25 -17.86
CA PRO A 26 -3.71 -32.48 -16.78
C PRO A 26 -3.47 -31.00 -17.05
N GLN A 27 -4.52 -30.18 -16.96
CA GLN A 27 -4.35 -28.73 -16.87
C GLN A 27 -3.37 -28.47 -15.74
N GLU A 28 -2.27 -27.78 -16.05
CA GLU A 28 -1.36 -27.30 -15.02
C GLU A 28 -2.17 -26.46 -14.03
N PRO A 29 -2.07 -26.72 -12.72
CA PRO A 29 -2.85 -25.97 -11.75
C PRO A 29 -2.41 -24.51 -11.81
N SER A 30 -3.37 -23.61 -12.07
CA SER A 30 -3.10 -22.18 -12.02
C SER A 30 -2.67 -21.84 -10.60
N CYS A 31 -1.47 -21.32 -10.44
CA CYS A 31 -0.95 -20.80 -9.17
C CYS A 31 -1.71 -19.56 -8.67
N PHE A 32 -2.77 -19.16 -9.37
CA PHE A 32 -3.61 -18.04 -9.06
C PHE A 32 -4.91 -18.49 -8.44
N GLU A 33 -5.15 -18.01 -7.22
CA GLU A 33 -6.46 -18.04 -6.57
C GLU A 33 -7.27 -16.82 -7.02
N ASP A 34 -8.59 -16.95 -7.08
CA ASP A 34 -9.47 -15.79 -7.24
C ASP A 34 -9.23 -14.78 -6.11
N ASP A 35 -9.21 -13.49 -6.45
CA ASP A 35 -8.89 -12.37 -5.57
C ASP A 35 -7.45 -12.38 -5.01
N ALA A 36 -6.52 -13.13 -5.61
CA ALA A 36 -5.09 -13.00 -5.31
C ALA A 36 -4.57 -11.64 -5.81
N TYR A 37 -3.79 -10.92 -4.98
CA TYR A 37 -3.11 -9.71 -5.44
C TYR A 37 -1.87 -10.09 -6.26
N VAL A 38 -1.75 -9.50 -7.45
CA VAL A 38 -0.64 -9.72 -8.38
C VAL A 38 0.01 -8.41 -8.79
N GLU A 39 1.29 -8.48 -9.14
CA GLU A 39 2.05 -7.38 -9.72
C GLU A 39 2.77 -7.86 -10.99
N LEU A 40 2.90 -6.98 -11.98
CA LEU A 40 3.63 -7.23 -13.21
C LEU A 40 5.14 -7.24 -12.92
N LYS A 41 5.84 -8.29 -13.33
CA LYS A 41 7.27 -8.46 -13.04
C LYS A 41 8.13 -7.34 -13.61
N SER A 42 7.78 -6.84 -14.80
CA SER A 42 8.52 -5.75 -15.46
C SER A 42 8.23 -4.37 -14.89
N ASP A 43 7.09 -4.21 -14.19
CA ASP A 43 6.66 -2.95 -13.61
C ASP A 43 5.81 -3.24 -12.35
N PRO A 44 6.43 -3.34 -11.17
CA PRO A 44 5.71 -3.63 -9.93
C PRO A 44 4.68 -2.55 -9.54
N SER A 45 4.73 -1.37 -10.18
CA SER A 45 3.68 -0.37 -10.02
C SER A 45 2.38 -0.77 -10.74
N ALA A 46 2.45 -1.73 -11.68
CA ALA A 46 1.32 -2.30 -12.36
C ALA A 46 0.84 -3.59 -11.65
N GLY A 47 -0.25 -3.50 -10.88
CA GLY A 47 -0.75 -4.54 -9.98
C GLY A 47 -2.26 -4.46 -9.73
N GLY A 48 -2.82 -5.49 -9.10
CA GLY A 48 -4.24 -5.53 -8.74
C GLY A 48 -4.69 -6.91 -8.28
N PHE A 49 -5.99 -7.06 -8.02
CA PHE A 49 -6.57 -8.35 -7.65
C PHE A 49 -6.96 -9.12 -8.89
N LEU A 50 -6.52 -10.37 -8.96
CA LEU A 50 -6.97 -11.29 -9.98
C LEU A 50 -8.45 -11.61 -9.79
N ARG A 51 -9.16 -11.68 -10.91
CA ARG A 51 -10.53 -12.13 -10.91
C ARG A 51 -10.77 -12.96 -12.15
N GLN A 52 -11.31 -14.15 -11.97
CA GLN A 52 -11.80 -14.92 -13.08
C GLN A 52 -13.21 -14.45 -13.49
N ASP A 53 -13.42 -14.22 -14.79
CA ASP A 53 -14.74 -13.92 -15.33
C ASP A 53 -15.59 -15.19 -15.49
N SER A 54 -16.87 -15.03 -15.86
CA SER A 54 -17.78 -16.17 -16.06
C SER A 54 -17.41 -17.08 -17.23
N GLN A 55 -16.45 -16.70 -18.06
CA GLN A 55 -15.93 -17.47 -19.20
C GLN A 55 -14.62 -18.18 -18.85
N GLY A 56 -14.06 -17.96 -17.66
CA GLY A 56 -12.81 -18.56 -17.20
C GLY A 56 -11.56 -17.74 -17.51
N ASN A 57 -11.71 -16.51 -18.03
CA ASN A 57 -10.57 -15.64 -18.31
C ASN A 57 -10.10 -14.93 -17.04
N TRP A 58 -8.78 -14.77 -16.89
CA TRP A 58 -8.18 -14.04 -15.78
C TRP A 58 -7.98 -12.57 -16.13
N ASP A 59 -8.53 -11.69 -15.30
CA ASP A 59 -8.38 -10.24 -15.38
C ASP A 59 -7.72 -9.68 -14.11
N VAL A 60 -6.96 -8.60 -14.23
CA VAL A 60 -6.45 -7.84 -13.06
C VAL A 60 -7.37 -6.66 -12.83
N TRP A 61 -7.92 -6.55 -11.63
CA TRP A 61 -8.81 -5.46 -11.23
C TRP A 61 -8.15 -4.57 -10.17
N PRO A 62 -8.33 -3.24 -10.26
CA PRO A 62 -8.09 -2.40 -9.11
C PRO A 62 -9.11 -2.75 -8.02
N ARG A 63 -8.82 -2.37 -6.79
CA ARG A 63 -9.69 -2.69 -5.66
C ARG A 63 -11.07 -2.01 -5.79
N LYS A 64 -12.08 -2.73 -6.29
CA LYS A 64 -13.48 -2.88 -5.78
C LYS A 64 -14.44 -3.43 -6.85
N GLY A 65 -14.98 -4.62 -6.59
CA GLY A 65 -16.38 -4.99 -6.88
C GLY A 65 -16.86 -5.05 -8.33
N GLY A 66 -15.99 -5.00 -9.34
CA GLY A 66 -16.42 -5.09 -10.74
C GLY A 66 -17.13 -3.84 -11.26
N LYS A 67 -17.05 -2.70 -10.55
CA LYS A 67 -17.59 -1.43 -11.05
C LYS A 67 -16.42 -0.56 -11.48
N THR A 68 -16.44 -0.24 -12.76
CA THR A 68 -15.66 0.81 -13.41
C THR A 68 -15.38 1.98 -12.47
N PHE A 69 -14.12 2.40 -12.39
CA PHE A 69 -13.76 3.77 -12.02
C PHE A 69 -14.30 4.72 -13.11
N GLU A 70 -15.61 4.92 -13.17
CA GLU A 70 -16.22 5.95 -14.00
C GLU A 70 -15.89 7.32 -13.38
N GLY A 71 -15.11 8.12 -14.10
CA GLY A 71 -14.76 9.48 -13.70
C GLY A 71 -13.32 9.69 -13.25
N PHE A 72 -12.51 8.62 -13.14
CA PHE A 72 -11.09 8.75 -12.83
C PHE A 72 -10.25 8.69 -14.11
N LEU A 73 -9.88 9.86 -14.62
CA LEU A 73 -9.00 10.01 -15.77
C LEU A 73 -7.57 9.62 -15.39
N GLY A 74 -7.25 8.32 -15.47
CA GLY A 74 -5.98 7.68 -15.85
C GLY A 74 -4.66 8.20 -15.29
N TYR A 75 -3.58 7.38 -15.34
CA TYR A 75 -2.19 7.69 -14.96
C TYR A 75 -1.61 7.13 -13.63
N GLY A 76 -1.77 5.83 -13.42
CA GLY A 76 -1.02 5.17 -12.36
C GLY A 76 -0.62 3.74 -12.65
N TYR A 77 -1.47 3.04 -13.39
CA TYR A 77 -1.11 1.77 -14.00
C TYR A 77 -0.87 2.07 -15.49
N ASN A 78 0.37 1.97 -15.97
CA ASN A 78 0.68 2.19 -17.37
C ASN A 78 0.02 1.09 -18.22
N ARG A 79 -1.05 1.46 -18.96
CA ARG A 79 -1.75 0.72 -20.04
C ARG A 79 -2.61 -0.46 -19.53
N VAL A 80 -3.84 -0.73 -19.98
CA VAL A 80 -4.59 -0.41 -21.21
C VAL A 80 -6.02 -0.10 -20.79
N LYS A 81 -6.68 0.92 -21.37
CA LYS A 81 -8.11 1.16 -21.14
C LYS A 81 -8.92 -0.05 -21.64
N ALA A 82 -9.29 -0.95 -20.74
CA ALA A 82 -10.47 -1.78 -20.92
C ALA A 82 -11.67 -1.03 -20.33
N ALA A 83 -12.73 -0.88 -21.13
CA ALA A 83 -14.02 -0.44 -20.61
C ALA A 83 -14.44 -1.45 -19.52
N GLY A 84 -14.64 -1.01 -18.27
CA GLY A 84 -14.94 -1.94 -17.17
C GLY A 84 -14.18 -1.68 -15.87
N GLY A 85 -13.05 -0.95 -15.92
CA GLY A 85 -12.19 -0.79 -14.74
C GLY A 85 -11.22 -1.94 -14.54
N ARG A 86 -10.70 -2.53 -15.63
CA ARG A 86 -9.67 -3.58 -15.59
C ARG A 86 -8.30 -2.95 -15.83
N VAL A 87 -7.27 -3.52 -15.21
CA VAL A 87 -5.85 -3.12 -15.38
C VAL A 87 -5.25 -3.84 -16.59
N ALA A 88 -5.54 -5.13 -16.76
CA ALA A 88 -5.11 -5.94 -17.90
C ALA A 88 -6.15 -7.03 -18.20
N ASP A 89 -6.37 -7.27 -19.50
CA ASP A 89 -7.09 -8.42 -20.05
C ASP A 89 -6.07 -9.45 -20.56
N ASP A 90 -6.46 -10.72 -20.68
CA ASP A 90 -5.65 -11.80 -21.29
C ASP A 90 -4.26 -11.96 -20.65
N ILE A 91 -4.22 -11.99 -19.32
CA ILE A 91 -2.97 -12.08 -18.55
C ILE A 91 -2.21 -13.36 -18.91
N ASN A 92 -0.95 -13.20 -19.31
CA ASN A 92 0.02 -14.29 -19.29
C ASN A 92 0.54 -14.48 -17.84
N PRO A 93 0.27 -15.62 -17.18
CA PRO A 93 0.75 -15.88 -15.82
C PRO A 93 2.26 -15.75 -15.63
N GLU A 94 3.05 -15.94 -16.68
CA GLU A 94 4.51 -15.82 -16.61
C GLU A 94 4.98 -14.37 -16.44
N ASP A 95 4.17 -13.38 -16.79
CA ASP A 95 4.52 -11.96 -16.69
C ASP A 95 4.18 -11.38 -15.32
N TRP A 96 3.38 -12.08 -14.51
CA TRP A 96 2.86 -11.60 -13.23
C TRP A 96 3.37 -12.43 -12.06
N GLU A 97 3.48 -11.79 -10.89
CA GLU A 97 3.89 -12.42 -9.64
C GLU A 97 2.76 -12.30 -8.62
N VAL A 98 2.37 -13.41 -8.01
CA VAL A 98 1.50 -13.39 -6.82
C VAL A 98 2.26 -12.72 -5.69
N VAL A 99 1.65 -11.68 -5.13
CA VAL A 99 2.18 -10.97 -4.00
C VAL A 99 1.36 -11.36 -2.78
N LYS A 100 2.05 -11.75 -1.71
CA LYS A 100 1.43 -12.01 -0.42
C LYS A 100 0.66 -10.76 0.01
N PHE A 101 -0.65 -10.90 0.20
CA PHE A 101 -1.50 -9.83 0.65
C PHE A 101 -2.51 -10.36 1.68
N PRO A 102 -2.71 -9.69 2.83
CA PRO A 102 -1.94 -8.53 3.29
C PRO A 102 -0.47 -8.88 3.59
N LEU A 103 0.41 -7.89 3.49
CA LEU A 103 1.84 -8.08 3.76
C LEU A 103 2.11 -8.28 5.26
N ALA A 104 1.32 -7.62 6.09
CA ALA A 104 1.38 -7.72 7.54
C ALA A 104 0.06 -8.27 8.14
N PRO A 105 0.09 -8.80 9.37
CA PRO A 105 -1.13 -9.12 10.09
C PRO A 105 -2.01 -7.86 10.26
N THR A 106 -3.31 -8.01 10.00
CA THR A 106 -4.31 -6.96 10.25
C THR A 106 -4.61 -6.82 11.74
N GLY A 107 -5.27 -5.72 12.10
CA GLY A 107 -5.58 -5.39 13.49
C GLY A 107 -4.41 -4.79 14.28
N PRO A 108 -4.59 -4.56 15.58
CA PRO A 108 -3.60 -3.89 16.41
C PRO A 108 -2.39 -4.79 16.64
N ALA A 109 -1.22 -4.18 16.85
CA ALA A 109 -0.05 -4.92 17.30
C ALA A 109 -0.29 -5.49 18.71
N ALA A 110 0.31 -6.65 19.00
CA ALA A 110 0.11 -7.36 20.27
C ALA A 110 0.66 -6.56 21.48
N GLY A 111 1.66 -5.70 21.25
CA GLY A 111 2.28 -4.86 22.26
C GLY A 111 2.49 -3.42 21.80
N GLY A 112 3.46 -2.74 22.41
CA GLY A 112 3.86 -1.40 22.01
C GLY A 112 3.34 -0.29 22.93
N GLY A 113 4.16 0.75 23.08
CA GLY A 113 3.80 1.98 23.76
C GLY A 113 2.79 2.82 22.97
N GLY A 114 2.36 3.92 23.56
CA GLY A 114 1.52 4.90 22.90
C GLY A 114 1.80 6.30 23.39
N PHE A 115 1.38 7.27 22.60
CA PHE A 115 1.52 8.68 22.89
C PHE A 115 0.35 9.47 22.33
N TRP A 116 0.08 10.58 22.98
CA TRP A 116 -0.86 11.58 22.53
C TRP A 116 -0.10 12.74 21.88
N THR A 117 -0.68 13.33 20.84
CA THR A 117 -0.11 14.44 20.10
C THR A 117 -1.08 15.62 20.12
N ASP A 118 -0.71 16.65 20.87
CA ASP A 118 -1.46 17.90 21.02
C ASP A 118 -0.83 19.08 20.27
N GLY A 119 0.21 18.87 19.45
CA GLY A 119 0.98 20.01 18.93
C GLY A 119 2.03 19.70 17.85
N PRO A 120 2.91 20.69 17.58
CA PRO A 120 3.55 20.88 16.27
C PRO A 120 4.66 19.90 15.92
N ARG A 121 5.36 19.28 16.89
CA ARG A 121 6.31 18.17 16.66
C ARG A 121 6.77 17.55 17.98
N GLY A 122 6.75 16.23 18.08
CA GLY A 122 7.30 15.48 19.22
C GLY A 122 8.11 14.26 18.77
N HIS A 123 9.26 14.03 19.40
CA HIS A 123 10.08 12.82 19.22
C HIS A 123 9.41 11.60 19.84
N ARG A 124 9.35 10.49 19.09
CA ARG A 124 8.62 9.27 19.46
C ARG A 124 9.49 8.01 19.49
N GLY A 125 10.74 8.09 19.04
CA GLY A 125 11.69 6.99 19.07
C GLY A 125 12.62 6.97 17.87
N ASP A 126 13.76 6.30 18.01
CA ASP A 126 14.74 6.10 16.94
C ASP A 126 14.79 4.62 16.58
N TYR A 127 14.81 4.32 15.28
CA TYR A 127 14.74 2.97 14.74
C TYR A 127 15.78 2.76 13.66
N HIS A 128 16.26 1.51 13.51
CA HIS A 128 17.28 1.14 12.53
C HIS A 128 16.88 -0.12 11.79
N GLY A 129 17.42 -0.30 10.57
CA GLY A 129 17.29 -1.53 9.80
C GLY A 129 15.84 -1.89 9.46
N LEU A 130 15.04 -0.91 9.02
CA LEU A 130 13.61 -1.11 8.75
C LEU A 130 13.31 -1.85 7.43
N VAL A 131 14.31 -2.03 6.56
CA VAL A 131 14.15 -2.78 5.31
C VAL A 131 13.91 -4.27 5.60
N GLY A 132 12.81 -4.82 5.07
CA GLY A 132 12.32 -6.16 5.37
C GLY A 132 11.54 -6.25 6.69
N LYS A 133 11.06 -5.12 7.21
CA LYS A 133 10.25 -5.07 8.44
C LYS A 133 8.91 -4.38 8.20
N THR A 134 7.99 -4.61 9.12
CA THR A 134 6.74 -3.88 9.24
C THR A 134 6.73 -3.09 10.53
N PHE A 135 6.33 -1.84 10.43
CA PHE A 135 6.00 -0.98 11.55
C PHE A 135 4.48 -0.91 11.72
N ARG A 136 3.97 -1.43 12.83
CA ARG A 136 2.54 -1.48 13.15
C ARG A 136 2.22 -0.51 14.26
N PHE A 137 1.07 0.13 14.14
CA PHE A 137 0.53 1.04 15.16
C PHE A 137 -0.99 1.20 15.01
N SER A 138 -1.63 1.77 16.01
CA SER A 138 -3.04 2.13 15.97
C SER A 138 -3.20 3.64 16.09
N ILE A 139 -4.05 4.22 15.26
CA ILE A 139 -4.43 5.63 15.33
C ILE A 139 -5.77 5.73 16.05
N GLY A 140 -5.88 6.69 16.99
CA GLY A 140 -7.13 7.05 17.65
C GLY A 140 -7.31 8.56 17.73
N GLY A 141 -8.55 9.02 17.91
CA GLY A 141 -8.87 10.45 18.06
C GLY A 141 -9.03 11.25 16.77
N LEU A 142 -8.84 10.64 15.58
CA LEU A 142 -9.00 11.36 14.30
C LEU A 142 -10.37 12.00 14.13
N GLY A 143 -11.45 11.45 14.70
CA GLY A 143 -12.79 12.05 14.64
C GLY A 143 -12.88 13.50 15.14
N ALA A 144 -11.93 13.92 15.99
CA ALA A 144 -11.81 15.29 16.48
C ALA A 144 -10.96 16.22 15.60
N LEU A 145 -10.28 15.68 14.57
CA LEU A 145 -9.52 16.44 13.58
C LEU A 145 -10.40 16.73 12.38
N ASP A 146 -10.84 17.97 12.26
CA ASP A 146 -11.70 18.42 11.18
C ASP A 146 -10.90 18.97 9.99
N CYS A 147 -11.64 19.44 8.99
CA CYS A 147 -11.11 20.18 7.86
C CYS A 147 -10.09 21.23 8.28
N GLY A 148 -9.02 21.40 7.52
CA GLY A 148 -7.98 22.39 7.82
C GLY A 148 -6.91 21.90 8.80
N CYS A 149 -7.04 20.70 9.35
CA CYS A 149 -6.09 20.11 10.30
C CYS A 149 -5.27 19.00 9.63
N ASN A 150 -3.96 18.99 9.88
CA ASN A 150 -3.07 17.91 9.46
C ASN A 150 -2.40 17.28 10.69
N ALA A 151 -2.66 15.99 10.90
CA ALA A 151 -1.93 15.17 11.85
C ALA A 151 -0.97 14.25 11.11
N ASN A 152 0.30 14.23 11.54
CA ASN A 152 1.36 13.50 10.85
C ASN A 152 2.06 12.52 11.79
N PHE A 153 2.27 11.29 11.33
CA PHE A 153 3.21 10.34 11.92
C PHE A 153 4.21 9.90 10.84
N TYR A 154 5.47 10.25 11.06
CA TYR A 154 6.47 10.27 10.00
C TYR A 154 7.87 10.00 10.54
N ALA A 155 8.77 9.65 9.64
CA ALA A 155 10.16 9.35 9.92
C ALA A 155 11.07 10.32 9.20
N VAL A 156 12.08 10.81 9.92
CA VAL A 156 13.13 11.66 9.37
C VAL A 156 14.51 11.07 9.66
N ARG A 157 15.57 11.70 9.16
CA ARG A 157 16.95 11.37 9.56
C ARG A 157 17.12 11.35 11.09
N LEU A 158 17.91 10.39 11.58
CA LEU A 158 18.32 10.32 12.99
C LEU A 158 18.85 11.65 13.53
N GLY A 159 18.43 11.96 14.76
CA GLY A 159 18.74 13.21 15.45
C GLY A 159 17.74 14.33 15.20
N GLY A 160 16.73 14.11 14.35
CA GLY A 160 15.64 15.04 14.09
C GLY A 160 16.07 16.36 13.43
N GLY A 161 15.15 17.34 13.42
CA GLY A 161 15.43 18.73 13.00
C GLY A 161 15.32 19.03 11.51
N CYS A 162 14.57 18.22 10.75
CA CYS A 162 14.40 18.42 9.32
C CYS A 162 12.92 18.36 8.88
N ASP A 163 12.66 18.83 7.67
CA ASP A 163 11.36 18.96 7.01
C ASP A 163 11.60 18.79 5.50
N GLY A 164 11.14 17.67 4.95
CA GLY A 164 11.30 17.27 3.55
C GLY A 164 10.55 18.17 2.59
N SER A 165 9.48 18.82 3.05
CA SER A 165 8.70 19.82 2.30
C SER A 165 9.18 21.26 2.54
N GLY A 166 10.07 21.46 3.51
CA GLY A 166 10.50 22.76 4.00
C GLY A 166 11.55 23.48 3.15
N ALA A 167 11.89 24.69 3.59
CA ALA A 167 12.94 25.51 3.00
C ALA A 167 14.33 25.22 3.62
N ARG A 168 15.39 25.41 2.81
CA ARG A 168 16.78 25.20 3.25
C ARG A 168 17.10 26.04 4.50
N PRO A 169 17.94 25.54 5.44
CA PRO A 169 18.74 24.31 5.37
C PRO A 169 18.06 23.07 5.97
N ALA A 170 16.74 23.12 6.24
CA ALA A 170 16.04 22.06 6.96
C ALA A 170 15.66 20.84 6.10
N ASN A 171 15.91 20.86 4.79
CA ASN A 171 15.50 19.80 3.86
C ASN A 171 16.22 18.48 4.16
N CYS A 172 15.47 17.39 4.20
CA CYS A 172 15.99 16.04 4.36
C CYS A 172 15.09 15.01 3.67
N GLU A 173 15.53 13.75 3.66
CA GLU A 173 14.62 12.65 3.38
C GLU A 173 13.61 12.50 4.53
N GLU A 174 12.33 12.44 4.16
CA GLU A 174 11.18 12.29 5.06
C GLU A 174 10.28 11.19 4.52
N ILE A 175 9.76 10.37 5.43
CA ILE A 175 8.89 9.25 5.12
C ILE A 175 7.63 9.41 5.95
N ASP A 176 6.58 9.92 5.33
CA ASP A 176 5.30 10.16 5.95
C ASP A 176 4.46 8.89 5.89
N PHE A 177 4.34 8.21 7.02
CA PHE A 177 3.46 7.05 7.12
C PHE A 177 2.00 7.45 7.06
N PHE A 178 1.70 8.59 7.67
CA PHE A 178 0.37 9.17 7.78
C PHE A 178 0.53 10.69 7.83
N GLU A 179 -0.17 11.39 6.95
CA GLU A 179 -0.62 12.76 7.10
C GLU A 179 -2.12 12.77 6.85
N GLY A 180 -2.90 13.45 7.66
CA GLY A 180 -4.34 13.39 7.47
C GLY A 180 -5.18 13.90 8.61
N ASN A 181 -6.47 13.69 8.43
CA ASN A 181 -7.52 13.96 9.41
C ASN A 181 -8.67 12.98 9.19
N LYS A 182 -9.86 13.24 9.74
CA LYS A 182 -10.99 12.33 9.55
C LYS A 182 -11.48 12.23 8.12
N TRP A 183 -11.14 13.19 7.25
CA TRP A 183 -11.61 13.33 5.87
C TRP A 183 -10.56 12.99 4.81
N ALA A 184 -9.29 12.88 5.18
CA ALA A 184 -8.21 12.61 4.24
C ALA A 184 -7.12 11.75 4.89
N TRP A 185 -6.44 10.98 4.05
CA TRP A 185 -5.26 10.19 4.37
C TRP A 185 -4.22 10.40 3.29
N HIS A 186 -2.98 10.59 3.70
CA HIS A 186 -1.83 10.70 2.84
C HIS A 186 -0.66 9.88 3.41
N SER A 187 0.04 9.17 2.55
CA SER A 187 1.35 8.60 2.85
C SER A 187 2.31 9.04 1.76
N THR A 188 3.48 9.53 2.14
CA THR A 188 4.38 10.24 1.22
C THR A 188 5.84 9.82 1.42
N LEU A 189 6.58 9.73 0.33
CA LEU A 189 8.03 9.63 0.33
C LEU A 189 8.63 10.91 -0.21
N HIS A 190 9.50 11.52 0.59
CA HIS A 190 10.32 12.66 0.21
C HIS A 190 11.80 12.30 0.30
N THR A 191 12.54 12.64 -0.74
CA THR A 191 14.00 12.53 -0.78
C THR A 191 14.58 13.72 -1.52
N LEU A 192 15.87 13.95 -1.30
CA LEU A 192 16.60 14.98 -2.00
C LEU A 192 17.17 14.46 -3.32
N ASN A 193 17.13 15.30 -4.36
CA ASN A 193 17.96 15.04 -5.54
C ASN A 193 19.45 15.18 -5.22
N ASN A 194 20.31 14.85 -6.18
CA ASN A 194 21.77 14.91 -5.96
C ASN A 194 22.31 16.34 -5.72
N ALA A 195 21.53 17.38 -6.01
CA ALA A 195 21.82 18.79 -5.69
C ALA A 195 21.31 19.24 -4.31
N GLY A 196 20.70 18.33 -3.54
CA GLY A 196 20.12 18.63 -2.23
C GLY A 196 18.83 19.43 -2.30
N GLU A 197 18.07 19.33 -3.40
CA GLU A 197 16.78 19.99 -3.58
C GLU A 197 15.64 19.03 -3.20
N THR A 198 14.58 19.59 -2.61
CA THR A 198 13.35 18.84 -2.31
C THR A 198 12.58 18.55 -3.59
N ASP A 199 11.91 17.42 -3.61
CA ASP A 199 10.96 17.07 -4.66
C ASP A 199 9.55 17.66 -4.44
N ALA A 200 9.42 18.57 -3.47
CA ALA A 200 8.25 19.35 -3.08
C ALA A 200 7.06 18.48 -2.63
N ASN A 201 6.46 17.73 -3.55
CA ASN A 201 5.21 16.97 -3.32
C ASN A 201 5.45 15.49 -2.98
N GLY A 202 6.66 14.98 -3.15
CA GLY A 202 6.93 13.57 -2.85
C GLY A 202 6.32 12.61 -3.87
N LEU A 203 6.57 11.32 -3.67
CA LEU A 203 5.68 10.27 -4.18
C LEU A 203 4.64 9.99 -3.10
N CYS A 204 3.37 10.23 -3.41
CA CYS A 204 2.30 10.14 -2.44
C CYS A 204 1.12 9.28 -2.91
N THR A 205 0.34 8.75 -1.97
CA THR A 205 -0.93 8.08 -2.25
C THR A 205 -1.84 8.13 -1.02
N GLY A 206 -3.12 7.78 -1.17
CA GLY A 206 -4.10 7.80 -0.08
C GLY A 206 -5.49 8.17 -0.54
N TYR A 207 -6.18 9.04 0.18
CA TYR A 207 -7.48 9.59 -0.18
C TYR A 207 -7.55 11.04 0.29
N GLY A 208 -7.89 11.97 -0.60
CA GLY A 208 -7.46 13.38 -0.43
C GLY A 208 -5.95 13.49 -0.63
N GLY A 209 -5.38 14.68 -0.43
CA GLY A 209 -3.93 14.95 -0.40
C GLY A 209 -3.17 14.81 -1.71
N THR A 210 -3.71 14.02 -2.61
CA THR A 210 -2.98 13.40 -3.71
C THR A 210 -3.17 14.24 -4.95
N LEU A 211 -2.15 15.05 -5.22
CA LEU A 211 -1.91 15.48 -6.59
C LEU A 211 -1.74 14.24 -7.47
N PRO A 212 -2.09 14.30 -8.77
CA PRO A 212 -1.74 13.28 -9.75
C PRO A 212 -0.21 13.10 -9.83
N THR A 213 0.37 12.35 -8.90
CA THR A 213 1.76 11.92 -9.01
C THR A 213 1.73 10.67 -9.89
N HIS A 214 2.59 10.59 -10.90
CA HIS A 214 2.73 9.34 -11.64
C HIS A 214 3.75 8.48 -10.88
N PRO A 215 3.45 7.22 -10.51
CA PRO A 215 2.27 6.41 -10.86
C PRO A 215 1.12 6.38 -9.82
N ASN A 216 1.06 7.27 -8.84
CA ASN A 216 0.16 7.10 -7.69
C ASN A 216 -1.05 8.04 -7.65
N PHE A 217 -2.22 7.41 -7.47
CA PHE A 217 -3.52 8.03 -7.31
C PHE A 217 -4.17 7.70 -5.97
N PRO A 218 -5.33 8.31 -5.67
CA PRO A 218 -6.19 7.84 -4.59
C PRO A 218 -6.34 6.32 -4.61
N SER A 219 -5.88 5.69 -3.53
CA SER A 219 -5.93 4.23 -3.36
C SER A 219 -7.30 3.74 -2.88
N PHE A 220 -8.14 4.65 -2.37
CA PHE A 220 -9.48 4.37 -1.87
C PHE A 220 -10.34 5.64 -1.86
N SER A 221 -11.64 5.46 -1.60
CA SER A 221 -12.65 6.52 -1.71
C SER A 221 -13.14 7.07 -0.38
N SER A 222 -13.87 8.19 -0.46
CA SER A 222 -14.59 8.82 0.67
C SER A 222 -15.65 7.93 1.32
N ALA A 223 -16.12 6.89 0.61
CA ALA A 223 -17.04 5.90 1.15
C ALA A 223 -16.31 4.85 1.99
N GLU A 224 -15.04 4.57 1.69
CA GLU A 224 -14.25 3.55 2.37
C GLU A 224 -13.51 4.10 3.57
N TYR A 225 -12.94 5.31 3.45
CA TYR A 225 -12.25 6.04 4.52
C TYR A 225 -12.99 7.34 4.84
N GLY A 226 -13.38 7.50 6.10
CA GLY A 226 -14.01 8.72 6.59
C GLY A 226 -14.90 8.45 7.81
N PRO A 227 -15.61 9.47 8.32
CA PRO A 227 -16.59 9.24 9.36
C PRO A 227 -17.64 8.25 8.88
N HIS A 228 -17.79 7.14 9.61
CA HIS A 228 -18.67 6.02 9.26
C HIS A 228 -18.31 5.29 7.95
N GLY A 229 -17.05 5.36 7.52
CA GLY A 229 -16.56 4.65 6.34
C GLY A 229 -16.82 3.14 6.38
N THR A 230 -17.02 2.53 5.20
CA THR A 230 -17.32 1.09 5.09
C THR A 230 -16.12 0.22 5.47
N MET A 231 -14.89 0.73 5.28
CA MET A 231 -13.65 0.02 5.57
C MET A 231 -12.95 0.57 6.81
N ILE A 232 -12.90 1.90 6.94
CA ILE A 232 -12.30 2.62 8.06
C ILE A 232 -13.25 3.75 8.48
N ASP A 233 -13.85 3.60 9.66
CA ASP A 233 -14.59 4.65 10.36
C ASP A 233 -13.61 5.48 11.19
N THR A 234 -13.30 6.69 10.73
CA THR A 234 -12.33 7.59 11.38
C THR A 234 -12.84 8.20 12.68
N THR A 235 -14.11 7.99 13.04
CA THR A 235 -14.63 8.34 14.38
C THR A 235 -14.17 7.36 15.46
N GLN A 236 -13.59 6.23 15.05
CA GLN A 236 -13.09 5.16 15.91
C GLN A 236 -11.61 4.92 15.65
N ALA A 237 -10.94 4.21 16.56
CA ALA A 237 -9.56 3.80 16.35
C ALA A 237 -9.46 2.73 15.25
N PHE A 238 -8.33 2.69 14.57
CA PHE A 238 -8.00 1.67 13.58
C PHE A 238 -6.49 1.41 13.58
N SER A 239 -6.10 0.33 12.90
CA SER A 239 -4.74 -0.17 12.86
C SER A 239 -4.10 0.09 11.51
N VAL A 240 -2.80 0.36 11.54
CA VAL A 240 -1.96 0.70 10.40
C VAL A 240 -0.74 -0.20 10.43
N ALA A 241 -0.41 -0.78 9.29
CA ALA A 241 0.84 -1.49 9.07
C ALA A 241 1.61 -0.82 7.93
N VAL A 242 2.83 -0.37 8.21
CA VAL A 242 3.75 0.19 7.23
C VAL A 242 4.87 -0.81 7.00
N SER A 243 4.89 -1.42 5.83
CA SER A 243 5.81 -2.48 5.46
C SER A 243 6.85 -1.97 4.47
N PHE A 244 8.10 -2.41 4.64
CA PHE A 244 9.22 -2.11 3.74
C PHE A 244 9.73 -3.39 3.09
N PRO A 245 8.97 -4.02 2.18
CA PRO A 245 9.33 -5.31 1.60
C PRO A 245 10.63 -5.25 0.82
N LYS A 246 11.32 -6.40 0.77
CA LYS A 246 12.53 -6.59 -0.05
C LYS A 246 12.17 -7.15 -1.41
N LYS A 247 12.96 -6.78 -2.42
CA LYS A 247 13.04 -7.49 -3.70
C LYS A 247 13.86 -8.78 -3.52
N LYS A 248 13.86 -9.63 -4.54
CA LYS A 248 14.67 -10.88 -4.57
C LYS A 248 16.17 -10.64 -4.40
N ASP A 249 16.68 -9.47 -4.79
CA ASP A 249 18.08 -9.08 -4.60
C ASP A 249 18.38 -8.50 -3.20
N GLY A 250 17.39 -8.49 -2.30
CA GLY A 250 17.51 -8.01 -0.92
C GLY A 250 17.33 -6.50 -0.75
N LYS A 251 17.22 -5.74 -1.84
CA LYS A 251 17.01 -4.28 -1.81
C LYS A 251 15.57 -3.91 -1.46
N LEU A 252 15.34 -2.65 -1.11
CA LEU A 252 14.00 -2.16 -0.86
C LEU A 252 13.14 -2.23 -2.13
N LYS A 253 11.95 -2.84 -2.02
CA LYS A 253 10.93 -2.82 -3.06
C LYS A 253 10.17 -1.48 -3.06
N GLY A 254 9.78 -1.02 -1.88
CA GLY A 254 9.25 0.31 -1.60
C GLY A 254 8.51 0.34 -0.27
N MET A 255 7.50 1.19 -0.14
CA MET A 255 6.68 1.31 1.08
C MET A 255 5.26 0.84 0.80
N CYS A 256 4.73 -0.03 1.65
CA CYS A 256 3.34 -0.49 1.60
C CYS A 256 2.64 -0.07 2.90
N VAL A 257 1.50 0.61 2.80
CA VAL A 257 0.71 1.04 3.96
C VAL A 257 -0.64 0.35 3.92
N GLU A 258 -1.01 -0.35 4.98
CA GLU A 258 -2.24 -1.15 5.10
C GLU A 258 -3.07 -0.68 6.30
N LEU A 259 -4.34 -0.36 6.11
CA LEU A 259 -5.27 0.08 7.15
C LEU A 259 -6.34 -0.98 7.38
N SER A 260 -6.58 -1.32 8.65
CA SER A 260 -7.58 -2.29 9.08
C SER A 260 -8.29 -1.84 10.35
N GLN A 261 -9.58 -2.17 10.48
CA GLN A 261 -10.38 -1.80 11.65
C GLN A 261 -11.23 -2.99 12.09
N GLU A 262 -11.20 -3.27 13.39
CA GLU A 262 -11.94 -4.38 13.99
C GLU A 262 -13.43 -4.30 13.65
N GLY A 263 -14.04 -5.45 13.34
CA GLY A 263 -15.44 -5.54 12.92
C GLY A 263 -15.76 -4.96 11.53
N LYS A 264 -14.76 -4.53 10.76
CA LYS A 264 -14.94 -4.07 9.36
C LYS A 264 -14.36 -5.09 8.37
N PRO A 265 -14.79 -5.05 7.09
CA PRO A 265 -14.20 -5.90 6.04
C PRO A 265 -12.69 -5.69 5.85
N SER A 266 -12.16 -4.56 6.32
CA SER A 266 -10.73 -4.23 6.30
C SER A 266 -9.85 -5.16 7.14
N MET A 267 -10.42 -6.00 8.01
CA MET A 267 -9.68 -7.04 8.73
C MET A 267 -9.23 -8.20 7.84
N THR A 268 -9.97 -8.48 6.76
CA THR A 268 -9.62 -9.54 5.80
C THR A 268 -8.93 -8.95 4.58
N GLN A 269 -9.37 -7.78 4.14
CA GLN A 269 -8.82 -7.07 3.00
C GLN A 269 -8.56 -5.63 3.43
N PRO A 270 -7.38 -5.25 3.95
CA PRO A 270 -7.11 -3.89 4.44
C PRO A 270 -7.12 -2.88 3.30
N LEU A 271 -7.45 -1.61 3.55
CA LEU A 271 -7.14 -0.54 2.58
C LEU A 271 -5.63 -0.51 2.41
N PHE A 272 -5.11 -0.43 1.18
CA PHE A 272 -3.67 -0.52 0.94
C PHE A 272 -3.21 0.58 0.01
N MET A 273 -1.94 0.91 0.13
CA MET A 273 -1.21 1.94 -0.61
C MET A 273 0.19 1.43 -0.89
N HIS A 274 0.62 1.46 -2.15
CA HIS A 274 1.97 1.06 -2.56
C HIS A 274 2.72 2.26 -3.13
N LEU A 275 3.90 2.52 -2.57
CA LEU A 275 4.81 3.55 -3.03
C LEU A 275 6.08 2.86 -3.53
N TYR A 276 6.09 2.56 -4.83
CA TYR A 276 7.17 1.90 -5.55
C TYR A 276 7.78 2.84 -6.60
N ASP A 277 8.97 2.48 -7.11
CA ASP A 277 9.68 3.20 -8.19
C ASP A 277 9.74 4.72 -8.02
N TYR A 278 10.08 5.17 -6.81
CA TYR A 278 10.18 6.59 -6.49
C TYR A 278 11.31 7.30 -7.25
N ARG A 279 10.94 8.34 -8.00
CA ARG A 279 11.81 9.16 -8.85
C ARG A 279 11.63 10.68 -8.65
N GLY A 280 11.07 11.08 -7.51
CA GLY A 280 10.68 12.46 -7.24
C GLY A 280 9.32 12.83 -7.85
N SER A 281 8.78 13.98 -7.43
CA SER A 281 7.61 14.58 -8.07
C SER A 281 8.03 15.62 -9.10
N LYS A 282 7.56 15.47 -10.35
CA LYS A 282 7.74 16.51 -11.39
C LYS A 282 6.58 17.50 -11.42
N TYR A 283 5.55 17.29 -10.61
CA TYR A 283 4.36 18.13 -10.68
C TYR A 283 4.66 19.48 -10.03
N ALA A 284 4.65 20.53 -10.84
CA ALA A 284 4.56 21.89 -10.36
C ALA A 284 3.07 22.26 -10.33
N GLU A 285 2.52 22.49 -9.15
CA GLU A 285 1.22 23.15 -9.06
C GLU A 285 1.29 24.53 -9.75
N PRO A 286 0.21 25.02 -10.38
CA PRO A 286 0.11 26.42 -10.76
C PRO A 286 0.26 27.32 -9.51
N GLY A 287 1.47 27.80 -9.24
CA GLY A 287 1.78 28.63 -8.08
C GLY A 287 2.47 27.90 -6.90
N GLY A 288 2.68 26.58 -6.99
CA GLY A 288 3.53 25.82 -6.07
C GLY A 288 4.91 25.61 -6.65
N GLY A 289 5.95 25.62 -5.81
CA GLY A 289 7.32 25.35 -6.23
C GLY A 289 7.39 24.00 -6.95
N GLY A 290 7.94 23.98 -8.17
CA GLY A 290 8.05 22.75 -8.95
C GLY A 290 8.91 21.73 -8.22
N GLY A 291 8.39 20.50 -8.09
CA GLY A 291 9.20 19.38 -7.63
C GLY A 291 10.30 19.03 -8.64
N THR A 292 11.35 18.38 -8.16
CA THR A 292 12.51 17.96 -8.96
C THR A 292 12.50 16.45 -9.21
N THR A 293 13.27 16.01 -10.21
CA THR A 293 13.54 14.57 -10.35
C THR A 293 14.52 14.17 -9.26
N VAL A 294 14.25 13.03 -8.63
CA VAL A 294 15.18 12.40 -7.70
C VAL A 294 15.81 11.21 -8.39
N GLU A 295 17.14 11.24 -8.50
CA GLU A 295 17.92 10.09 -8.93
C GLU A 295 17.95 9.03 -7.83
N ASP A 296 17.71 7.77 -8.20
CA ASP A 296 17.75 6.60 -7.32
C ASP A 296 16.90 6.76 -6.04
N GLY A 297 15.72 7.38 -6.16
CA GLY A 297 14.87 7.74 -5.02
C GLY A 297 14.59 6.57 -4.08
N MET A 298 14.24 5.38 -4.62
CA MET A 298 14.06 4.22 -3.74
C MET A 298 15.33 3.75 -3.03
N ALA A 299 16.50 3.87 -3.67
CA ALA A 299 17.75 3.52 -3.02
C ALA A 299 18.12 4.53 -1.91
N LYS A 300 17.73 5.80 -2.07
CA LYS A 300 17.88 6.82 -1.01
C LYS A 300 16.98 6.53 0.19
N VAL A 301 15.73 6.13 -0.05
CA VAL A 301 14.83 5.66 1.02
C VAL A 301 15.41 4.41 1.70
N GLU A 302 15.91 3.43 0.94
CA GLU A 302 16.57 2.24 1.49
C GLU A 302 17.75 2.59 2.39
N ALA A 303 18.62 3.51 1.93
CA ALA A 303 19.76 3.98 2.69
C ALA A 303 19.31 4.64 3.99
N ARG A 304 18.26 5.47 3.96
CA ARG A 304 17.70 6.12 5.15
C ARG A 304 17.15 5.09 6.14
N LEU A 305 16.34 4.14 5.69
CA LEU A 305 15.78 3.07 6.54
C LEU A 305 16.84 2.13 7.11
N SER A 306 17.95 1.94 6.39
CA SER A 306 19.10 1.13 6.83
C SER A 306 19.97 1.86 7.86
N GLN A 307 20.30 3.13 7.62
CA GLN A 307 21.07 3.97 8.55
C GLN A 307 20.30 4.21 9.85
N GLY A 308 18.98 4.31 9.72
CA GLY A 308 18.04 4.56 10.79
C GLY A 308 17.36 5.92 10.68
N VAL A 309 16.27 6.03 11.41
CA VAL A 309 15.31 7.13 11.35
C VAL A 309 14.86 7.52 12.75
N THR A 310 14.51 8.80 12.89
CA THR A 310 13.81 9.34 14.05
C THR A 310 12.33 9.45 13.71
N MET A 311 11.47 8.80 14.50
CA MET A 311 10.02 8.92 14.38
C MET A 311 9.53 10.17 15.10
N LEU A 312 8.70 10.92 14.39
CA LEU A 312 8.09 12.15 14.84
C LEU A 312 6.59 12.05 14.71
N SER A 313 5.89 12.76 15.58
CA SER A 313 4.45 12.98 15.44
C SER A 313 4.14 14.45 15.65
N SER A 314 3.32 15.01 14.76
CA SER A 314 2.89 16.40 14.79
C SER A 314 1.41 16.54 14.49
N MET A 315 0.88 17.69 14.84
CA MET A 315 -0.45 18.17 14.48
C MET A 315 -0.37 19.67 14.29
N TRP A 316 -0.93 20.16 13.19
CA TRP A 316 -0.90 21.57 12.83
C TRP A 316 -2.06 21.94 11.91
N HIS A 317 -2.30 23.25 11.76
CA HIS A 317 -3.28 23.79 10.84
C HIS A 317 -2.70 25.02 10.14
N ALA A 318 -3.18 25.31 8.94
CA ALA A 318 -2.82 26.53 8.22
C ALA A 318 -4.08 27.36 7.95
N PRO A 319 -4.22 28.56 8.55
CA PRO A 319 -5.41 29.39 8.39
C PRO A 319 -5.70 29.77 6.93
N GLY A 320 -6.97 30.00 6.62
CA GLY A 320 -7.38 30.52 5.32
C GLY A 320 -7.42 29.45 4.23
N GLY A 321 -7.61 28.19 4.62
CA GLY A 321 -7.59 27.05 3.69
C GLY A 321 -6.18 26.62 3.27
N GLY A 322 -5.17 26.86 4.11
CA GLY A 322 -3.80 26.44 3.79
C GLY A 322 -3.63 24.92 3.74
N MET A 323 -4.54 24.14 4.33
CA MET A 323 -4.54 22.66 4.29
C MET A 323 -5.41 22.07 3.18
N ARG A 324 -5.91 22.87 2.24
CA ARG A 324 -6.77 22.32 1.18
C ARG A 324 -6.02 21.39 0.22
N TRP A 325 -4.69 21.47 0.17
CA TRP A 325 -3.87 20.47 -0.51
C TRP A 325 -4.07 19.06 0.06
N LEU A 326 -4.51 18.93 1.32
CA LEU A 326 -4.80 17.68 2.01
C LEU A 326 -6.28 17.28 1.89
N ASP A 327 -7.21 18.16 2.26
CA ASP A 327 -8.62 17.79 2.47
C ASP A 327 -9.61 18.63 1.66
N GLY A 328 -9.12 19.55 0.83
CA GLY A 328 -9.92 20.50 0.07
C GLY A 328 -10.80 19.84 -0.97
N ALA A 329 -12.00 20.38 -1.17
CA ALA A 329 -12.88 19.94 -2.25
C ALA A 329 -12.31 20.28 -3.64
N ALA A 330 -12.49 19.39 -4.61
CA ALA A 330 -12.09 19.59 -6.01
C ALA A 330 -12.65 20.88 -6.60
N SER A 331 -13.83 21.32 -6.16
CA SER A 331 -14.42 22.60 -6.61
C SER A 331 -13.58 23.84 -6.22
N ALA A 332 -12.73 23.73 -5.20
CA ALA A 332 -11.83 24.80 -4.76
C ALA A 332 -10.44 24.75 -5.42
N HIS A 333 -10.11 23.67 -6.13
CA HIS A 333 -8.86 23.49 -6.84
C HIS A 333 -9.15 23.14 -8.29
N ALA A 334 -8.99 24.10 -9.22
CA ALA A 334 -9.20 24.03 -10.66
C ALA A 334 -9.52 22.64 -11.26
N VAL A 335 -10.50 22.57 -12.18
CA VAL A 335 -11.12 21.39 -12.86
C VAL A 335 -10.31 20.10 -13.12
N ASN A 336 -8.99 20.10 -13.01
CA ASN A 336 -8.11 18.94 -13.13
C ASN A 336 -7.61 18.38 -11.79
N ASN A 337 -7.95 18.97 -10.64
CA ASN A 337 -7.52 18.44 -9.35
C ASN A 337 -8.44 17.31 -8.89
N ILE A 338 -7.87 16.14 -8.60
CA ILE A 338 -8.64 14.93 -8.29
C ILE A 338 -8.99 14.81 -6.79
N MET A 339 -9.06 15.96 -6.13
CA MET A 339 -9.31 16.05 -4.70
C MET A 339 -10.80 15.86 -4.43
N ASP A 340 -11.27 14.65 -4.14
CA ASP A 340 -12.64 14.40 -3.64
C ASP A 340 -12.81 14.83 -2.17
N GLY A 341 -12.02 15.80 -1.71
CA GLY A 341 -12.11 16.33 -0.37
C GLY A 341 -13.49 16.95 -0.10
N LYS A 342 -13.91 16.94 1.16
CA LYS A 342 -15.19 17.54 1.58
C LYS A 342 -15.03 18.96 2.11
N CYS A 343 -13.79 19.43 2.27
CA CYS A 343 -13.51 20.60 3.07
C CYS A 343 -13.51 21.87 2.23
N THR A 344 -14.35 22.82 2.65
CA THR A 344 -14.39 24.21 2.16
C THR A 344 -14.21 25.22 3.28
N TRP A 345 -14.00 24.75 4.52
CA TRP A 345 -13.84 25.53 5.75
C TRP A 345 -12.66 25.00 6.58
N ASP A 346 -12.19 25.80 7.53
CA ASP A 346 -11.22 25.38 8.54
C ASP A 346 -12.00 25.09 9.85
N GLY A 347 -11.82 23.89 10.41
CA GLY A 347 -12.49 23.41 11.62
C GLY A 347 -11.53 23.19 12.80
N GLY A 348 -11.99 22.42 13.77
CA GLY A 348 -11.21 22.12 14.98
C GLY A 348 -10.03 21.18 14.72
N CYS A 349 -8.90 21.46 15.35
CA CYS A 349 -7.69 20.65 15.28
C CYS A 349 -7.24 20.31 16.70
N SER A 350 -7.77 19.22 17.24
CA SER A 350 -7.50 18.81 18.61
C SER A 350 -7.22 17.32 18.72
N GLY A 351 -6.01 17.02 19.18
CA GLY A 351 -5.57 15.76 19.78
C GLY A 351 -5.84 14.48 19.00
N TYR A 352 -4.78 13.78 18.61
CA TYR A 352 -4.86 12.38 18.21
C TYR A 352 -3.81 11.55 18.93
N SER A 353 -3.97 10.24 18.90
CA SER A 353 -3.02 9.30 19.49
C SER A 353 -2.50 8.32 18.48
N ILE A 354 -1.26 7.93 18.71
CA ILE A 354 -0.67 6.71 18.17
C ILE A 354 -0.45 5.77 19.35
N SER A 355 -0.83 4.51 19.21
CA SER A 355 -0.61 3.49 20.22
C SER A 355 -0.20 2.18 19.58
N LYS A 356 0.16 1.19 20.39
CA LYS A 356 0.53 -0.16 19.93
C LYS A 356 1.66 -0.14 18.90
N VAL A 357 2.64 0.75 19.12
CA VAL A 357 3.76 0.93 18.21
C VAL A 357 4.72 -0.26 18.33
N GLN A 358 4.90 -1.00 17.23
CA GLN A 358 5.75 -2.18 17.19
C GLN A 358 6.46 -2.31 15.84
N VAL A 359 7.73 -2.70 15.85
CA VAL A 359 8.45 -3.14 14.64
C VAL A 359 8.55 -4.66 14.69
N GLU A 360 8.21 -5.30 13.58
CA GLU A 360 8.22 -6.75 13.41
C GLU A 360 8.95 -7.09 12.11
N ASP A 361 9.62 -8.25 12.06
CA ASP A 361 10.13 -8.75 10.79
C ASP A 361 8.97 -9.07 9.84
N LEU A 362 9.10 -8.66 8.58
CA LEU A 362 8.20 -9.16 7.55
C LEU A 362 8.44 -10.65 7.43
N GLN A 363 7.43 -11.45 7.74
CA GLN A 363 7.54 -12.88 7.52
C GLN A 363 7.64 -13.12 6.02
N ASP A 364 8.76 -13.70 5.59
CA ASP A 364 8.92 -14.34 4.30
C ASP A 364 7.83 -15.43 4.20
N GLY A 365 6.67 -15.06 3.65
CA GLY A 365 5.64 -16.03 3.34
C GLY A 365 6.04 -16.76 2.06
N PRO A 366 5.59 -18.00 1.86
CA PRO A 366 5.78 -18.65 0.58
C PRO A 366 5.13 -17.76 -0.50
N THR A 367 5.94 -17.13 -1.36
CA THR A 367 5.54 -16.95 -2.76
C THR A 367 5.11 -18.33 -3.22
N CYS A 368 3.96 -18.49 -3.88
CA CYS A 368 3.60 -19.75 -4.52
C CYS A 368 4.85 -20.37 -5.15
N VAL A 369 5.44 -21.34 -4.46
CA VAL A 369 6.51 -22.14 -5.02
C VAL A 369 5.73 -22.94 -6.02
N ALA A 370 5.87 -22.61 -7.30
CA ALA A 370 5.49 -23.52 -8.36
C ALA A 370 6.01 -24.88 -7.90
N ILE A 371 5.10 -25.81 -7.59
CA ILE A 371 5.46 -27.18 -7.33
C ILE A 371 5.98 -27.69 -8.67
N GLN A 372 7.28 -27.49 -8.90
CA GLN A 372 8.00 -28.26 -9.89
C GLN A 372 8.19 -29.63 -9.27
N HIS A 373 7.48 -30.58 -9.86
CA HIS A 373 7.58 -32.01 -9.63
C HIS A 373 9.01 -32.49 -9.35
N VAL A 374 9.15 -33.34 -8.32
CA VAL A 374 9.93 -34.58 -8.42
C VAL A 374 9.03 -35.72 -7.97
#